data_AF-A0A1I3K3P1-F1
#
_entry.id   AF-A0A1I3K3P1-F1
#
_cell.length_a   1.000
_cell.length_b   1.000
_cell.length_c   1.000
_cell.angle_alpha   90.00
_cell.angle_beta   90.00
_cell.angle_gamma   90.00
#
_symmetry.space_group_name_H-M   'P 1'
#
loop_
_entity.id
_entity.type
_entity.pdbx_description
1 polymer ?
#
loop_
_entity_poly.entity_id
_entity_poly.type
_entity_poly.pdbx_seq_one_letter_code
_entity_poly.pdbx_strand_id
1 'polypeptide(L)'
;MKPNAVVWVHAAVDAWRSTRAIALEPLSRHVSNDDDELEDLLDELDSQGDLDASQQMLSIRTESRRYDKPVTIIEGFDLEASEIETLASELKQSLGTGGTVDDGRIELQGDHRSRVPELLQERGYEVRE
;
A
#
# COMPACT_ATOMS: atom_id res chain seq x y z
N MET A 1 12.55 -23.21 -27.13
CA MET A 1 11.30 -23.98 -27.06
C MET A 1 11.02 -24.27 -25.59
N LYS A 2 9.84 -23.87 -25.08
CA LYS A 2 9.33 -24.28 -23.75
C LYS A 2 8.98 -25.78 -23.78
N PRO A 3 8.88 -26.43 -22.60
CA PRO A 3 7.53 -26.85 -22.22
C PRO A 3 7.18 -26.60 -20.74
N ASN A 4 5.86 -26.49 -20.53
CA ASN A 4 5.11 -26.29 -19.29
C ASN A 4 5.14 -27.53 -18.36
N ALA A 5 5.01 -27.29 -17.06
CA ALA A 5 4.21 -28.15 -16.17
C ALA A 5 3.68 -27.31 -14.98
N VAL A 6 2.36 -27.33 -14.83
CA VAL A 6 1.54 -26.74 -13.76
C VAL A 6 1.10 -27.89 -12.84
N VAL A 7 0.83 -27.58 -11.56
CA VAL A 7 0.30 -28.45 -10.46
C VAL A 7 1.36 -29.39 -9.86
N TRP A 8 1.71 -29.42 -8.56
CA TRP A 8 0.89 -29.69 -7.37
C TRP A 8 1.50 -29.07 -6.09
N VAL A 9 0.76 -28.20 -5.39
CA VAL A 9 1.06 -27.81 -3.99
C VAL A 9 -0.16 -28.18 -3.15
N HIS A 10 -0.18 -29.41 -2.63
CA HIS A 10 -1.20 -29.83 -1.65
C HIS A 10 -0.79 -31.00 -0.74
N ALA A 11 0.49 -31.36 -0.65
CA ALA A 11 0.92 -32.45 0.23
C ALA A 11 2.38 -32.30 0.66
N ALA A 12 2.66 -31.57 1.75
CA ALA A 12 3.85 -31.73 2.61
C ALA A 12 3.98 -30.68 3.74
N VAL A 13 2.91 -30.01 4.16
CA VAL A 13 2.89 -29.36 5.49
C VAL A 13 2.40 -30.45 6.45
N ASP A 14 3.32 -31.11 7.17
CA ASP A 14 3.00 -31.76 8.47
C ASP A 14 4.14 -32.59 9.07
N ALA A 15 5.27 -32.79 8.37
CA ALA A 15 6.38 -33.52 8.95
C ALA A 15 7.48 -32.58 9.42
N TRP A 16 7.74 -32.62 10.74
CA TRP A 16 9.08 -32.46 11.32
C TRP A 16 9.47 -31.05 11.82
N ARG A 17 8.72 -30.52 12.80
CA ARG A 17 9.38 -29.86 13.94
C ARG A 17 9.86 -30.96 14.91
N SER A 18 11.14 -31.35 14.86
CA SER A 18 11.69 -32.19 15.94
C SER A 18 13.22 -32.21 16.01
N THR A 19 13.75 -31.76 17.16
CA THR A 19 15.01 -32.18 17.83
C THR A 19 16.25 -31.25 17.79
N ARG A 20 16.45 -30.55 18.94
CA ARG A 20 17.69 -30.22 19.72
C ARG A 20 18.97 -29.63 19.06
N ALA A 21 19.33 -28.45 19.58
CA ALA A 21 20.64 -27.96 20.11
C ALA A 21 21.95 -28.07 19.29
N ILE A 22 22.60 -26.92 19.03
CA ILE A 22 24.00 -26.55 19.37
C ILE A 22 24.22 -25.08 18.93
N ALA A 23 24.80 -24.27 19.81
CA ALA A 23 25.13 -22.86 19.60
C ALA A 23 26.32 -22.64 18.66
N LEU A 24 26.27 -21.63 17.77
CA LEU A 24 27.39 -20.76 17.33
C LEU A 24 26.81 -19.47 16.70
N GLU A 25 27.13 -18.29 17.27
CA GLU A 25 26.93 -16.95 16.72
C GLU A 25 28.04 -16.57 15.69
N PRO A 26 28.08 -15.37 15.06
CA PRO A 26 27.03 -14.43 14.66
C PRO A 26 27.13 -14.07 13.16
N LEU A 27 26.04 -13.60 12.53
CA LEU A 27 26.16 -12.66 11.42
C LEU A 27 25.13 -11.54 11.58
N SER A 28 25.63 -10.40 12.04
CA SER A 28 25.02 -9.10 11.79
C SER A 28 24.78 -8.98 10.29
N ARG A 29 23.53 -9.14 9.88
CA ARG A 29 23.03 -8.55 8.64
C ARG A 29 21.88 -7.67 9.06
N HIS A 30 22.21 -6.39 9.26
CA HIS A 30 21.29 -5.29 9.14
C HIS A 30 20.37 -5.54 7.93
N VAL A 31 19.13 -5.87 8.21
CA VAL A 31 17.99 -5.60 7.34
C VAL A 31 17.07 -4.78 8.23
N SER A 32 17.17 -3.47 8.04
CA SER A 32 16.14 -2.53 8.45
C SER A 32 15.10 -2.60 7.35
N ASN A 33 13.93 -3.10 7.71
CA ASN A 33 12.63 -2.67 7.23
C ASN A 33 11.63 -3.49 8.07
N ASP A 34 11.23 -2.89 9.18
CA ASP A 34 10.21 -3.39 10.08
C ASP A 34 8.85 -3.33 9.36
N ASP A 35 8.60 -4.26 8.43
CA ASP A 35 7.32 -4.40 7.70
C ASP A 35 6.62 -5.74 8.00
N ASP A 36 7.25 -6.64 8.76
CA ASP A 36 6.70 -7.98 9.07
C ASP A 36 5.89 -8.04 10.40
N GLU A 37 5.77 -6.94 11.16
CA GLU A 37 4.83 -6.85 12.29
C GLU A 37 3.44 -6.31 11.89
N LEU A 38 3.23 -6.04 10.59
CA LEU A 38 1.97 -5.45 10.09
C LEU A 38 0.93 -6.48 9.66
N GLU A 39 1.34 -7.74 9.46
CA GLU A 39 0.45 -8.80 8.97
C GLU A 39 -0.48 -9.32 10.08
N ASP A 40 -0.06 -9.31 11.35
CA ASP A 40 -0.85 -9.75 12.51
C ASP A 40 -1.86 -8.68 12.98
N LEU A 41 -1.72 -7.42 12.53
CA LEU A 41 -2.62 -6.31 12.89
C LEU A 41 -3.79 -6.14 11.89
N LEU A 42 -3.62 -6.65 10.66
CA LEU A 42 -4.62 -6.58 9.59
C LEU A 42 -5.83 -7.47 9.87
N ASP A 43 -5.65 -8.62 10.53
CA ASP A 43 -6.75 -9.50 10.95
C ASP A 43 -7.58 -8.92 12.12
N GLU A 44 -7.06 -7.93 12.86
CA GLU A 44 -7.80 -7.27 13.95
C GLU A 44 -8.70 -6.13 13.43
N LEU A 45 -8.34 -5.48 12.31
CA LEU A 45 -9.10 -4.37 11.70
C LEU A 45 -10.36 -4.82 10.95
N ASP A 46 -10.43 -6.05 10.46
CA ASP A 46 -11.63 -6.54 9.74
C ASP A 46 -12.83 -6.79 10.69
N SER A 47 -12.61 -6.67 12.00
CA SER A 47 -13.63 -6.87 13.04
C SER A 47 -14.15 -5.59 13.70
N GLN A 48 -13.66 -4.41 13.32
CA GLN A 48 -14.07 -3.13 13.92
C GLN A 48 -14.37 -2.08 12.83
N GLY A 49 -15.66 -1.77 12.63
CA GLY A 49 -16.05 -0.39 12.28
C GLY A 49 -16.98 -0.25 11.09
N ASP A 50 -18.28 -0.38 11.36
CA ASP A 50 -19.37 0.42 10.82
C ASP A 50 -19.30 0.87 9.35
N LEU A 51 -20.06 0.14 8.54
CA LEU A 51 -20.72 0.65 7.34
C LEU A 51 -21.68 1.81 7.71
N ASP A 52 -21.20 3.04 7.88
CA ASP A 52 -22.02 4.27 7.79
C ASP A 52 -21.16 5.54 7.91
N ALA A 53 -20.47 5.91 6.83
CA ALA A 53 -19.99 7.26 6.64
C ALA A 53 -19.99 7.57 5.14
N SER A 54 -20.65 8.67 4.79
CA SER A 54 -20.61 9.33 3.47
C SER A 54 -19.37 8.97 2.65
N GLN A 55 -19.56 8.22 1.56
CA GLN A 55 -18.52 8.00 0.57
C GLN A 55 -18.05 9.36 0.07
N GLN A 56 -16.89 9.78 0.55
CA GLN A 56 -16.35 11.10 0.27
C GLN A 56 -15.89 11.15 -1.19
N MET A 57 -16.24 12.22 -1.88
CA MET A 57 -15.86 12.44 -3.28
C MET A 57 -14.50 13.14 -3.36
N LEU A 58 -13.50 12.45 -3.90
CA LEU A 58 -12.17 12.98 -4.16
C LEU A 58 -12.03 13.43 -5.61
N SER A 59 -11.27 14.51 -5.82
CA SER A 59 -10.92 14.99 -7.17
C SER A 59 -9.50 14.60 -7.51
N ILE A 60 -9.29 14.09 -8.73
CA ILE A 60 -7.96 13.77 -9.26
C ILE A 60 -7.68 14.63 -10.47
N ARG A 61 -6.49 15.23 -10.51
CA ARG A 61 -5.99 15.93 -11.69
C ARG A 61 -4.51 15.69 -11.92
N THR A 62 -4.02 16.01 -13.11
CA THR A 62 -2.59 15.99 -13.41
C THR A 62 -2.11 17.39 -13.76
N GLU A 63 -1.00 17.79 -13.17
CA GLU A 63 -0.30 19.03 -13.46
C GLU A 63 1.13 18.76 -13.93
N SER A 64 1.69 19.68 -14.72
CA SER A 64 3.10 19.64 -15.12
C SER A 64 3.94 20.45 -14.12
N ARG A 65 5.01 19.84 -13.61
CA ARG A 65 6.03 20.50 -12.76
C ARG A 65 7.30 20.80 -13.57
N ARG A 66 8.43 20.97 -12.89
CA ARG A 66 9.72 21.30 -13.53
C ARG A 66 10.05 20.28 -14.62
N TYR A 67 10.51 20.79 -15.76
CA TYR A 67 10.87 19.97 -16.93
C TYR A 67 9.69 19.16 -17.49
N ASP A 68 8.48 19.71 -17.44
CA ASP A 68 7.25 19.07 -17.93
C ASP A 68 6.97 17.69 -17.32
N LYS A 69 7.51 17.45 -16.11
CA LYS A 69 7.27 16.21 -15.39
C LYS A 69 5.85 16.19 -14.83
N PRO A 70 5.03 15.17 -15.13
CA PRO A 70 3.68 15.10 -14.62
C PRO A 70 3.68 14.81 -13.11
N VAL A 71 2.70 15.39 -12.42
CA VAL A 71 2.37 15.12 -11.02
C VAL A 71 0.86 14.92 -10.94
N THR A 72 0.45 13.82 -10.31
CA THR A 72 -0.94 13.52 -10.00
C THR A 72 -1.29 14.16 -8.66
N ILE A 73 -2.39 14.91 -8.62
CA ILE A 73 -2.87 15.63 -7.45
C ILE A 73 -4.21 15.04 -7.06
N ILE A 74 -4.37 14.71 -5.78
CA ILE A 74 -5.59 14.19 -5.18
C ILE A 74 -6.00 15.18 -4.09
N GLU A 75 -7.24 15.66 -4.13
CA GLU A 75 -7.76 16.69 -3.22
C GLU A 75 -9.24 16.45 -2.87
N GLY A 76 -9.75 17.23 -1.91
CA GLY A 76 -11.12 17.10 -1.41
C GLY A 76 -11.25 16.18 -0.20
N PHE A 77 -10.19 16.06 0.60
CA PHE A 77 -10.18 15.29 1.84
C PHE A 77 -11.02 15.97 2.93
N ASP A 78 -11.93 15.22 3.55
CA ASP A 78 -12.64 15.57 4.79
C ASP A 78 -12.11 14.66 5.93
N LEU A 79 -10.79 14.62 6.04
CA LEU A 79 -10.03 13.77 6.96
C LEU A 79 -9.05 14.61 7.77
N GLU A 80 -8.64 14.11 8.92
CA GLU A 80 -7.56 14.72 9.69
C GLU A 80 -6.22 14.60 8.94
N ALA A 81 -5.30 15.55 9.16
CA ALA A 81 -4.03 15.58 8.45
C ALA A 81 -3.22 14.27 8.59
N SER A 82 -3.28 13.62 9.76
CA SER A 82 -2.63 12.32 9.99
C SER A 82 -3.19 11.21 9.11
N GLU A 83 -4.49 11.21 8.83
CA GLU A 83 -5.13 10.20 7.97
C GLU A 83 -4.74 10.42 6.51
N ILE A 84 -4.65 11.69 6.08
CA ILE A 84 -4.15 12.05 4.74
C ILE A 84 -2.69 11.58 4.57
N GLU A 85 -1.84 11.75 5.59
CA GLU A 85 -0.45 11.28 5.58
C GLU A 85 -0.33 9.75 5.49
N THR A 86 -1.19 9.02 6.20
CA THR A 86 -1.28 7.56 6.13
C THR A 86 -1.68 7.12 4.72
N LEU A 87 -2.77 7.67 4.18
CA LEU A 87 -3.22 7.37 2.82
C LEU A 87 -2.16 7.70 1.77
N ALA A 88 -1.48 8.85 1.89
CA ALA A 88 -0.38 9.20 1.00
C ALA A 88 0.76 8.18 1.06
N SER A 89 1.05 7.65 2.24
CA SER A 89 2.09 6.63 2.43
C SER A 89 1.73 5.30 1.78
N GLU A 90 0.48 4.87 1.89
CA GLU A 90 -0.03 3.67 1.21
C GLU A 90 -0.01 3.81 -0.31
N LEU A 91 -0.44 4.96 -0.84
CA LEU A 91 -0.44 5.23 -2.28
C LEU A 91 0.98 5.25 -2.86
N LYS A 92 1.93 5.89 -2.16
CA LYS A 92 3.35 5.88 -2.55
C LYS A 92 3.93 4.47 -2.62
N GLN A 93 3.64 3.63 -1.63
CA GLN A 93 4.07 2.23 -1.60
C GLN A 93 3.45 1.43 -2.76
N SER A 94 2.14 1.56 -2.95
CA SER A 94 1.39 0.84 -3.99
C SER A 94 1.83 1.19 -5.42
N LEU A 95 2.20 2.45 -5.66
CA LEU A 95 2.60 2.96 -6.97
C LEU A 95 4.12 2.96 -7.19
N GLY A 96 4.91 2.72 -6.14
CA GLY A 96 6.37 2.78 -6.19
C GLY A 96 6.89 4.17 -6.57
N THR A 97 6.21 5.23 -6.10
CA THR A 97 6.52 6.62 -6.47
C THR A 97 6.76 7.51 -5.26
N GLY A 98 7.49 8.61 -5.49
CA GLY A 98 7.61 9.68 -4.51
C GLY A 98 6.35 10.55 -4.49
N GLY A 99 6.12 11.23 -3.37
CA GLY A 99 5.01 12.15 -3.21
C GLY A 99 5.06 12.90 -1.89
N THR A 100 4.18 13.88 -1.74
CA THR A 100 4.09 14.72 -0.54
C THR A 100 2.63 15.06 -0.24
N VAL A 101 2.35 15.40 1.01
CA VAL A 101 1.09 16.02 1.41
C VAL A 101 1.35 17.51 1.55
N ASP A 102 0.60 18.32 0.83
CA ASP A 102 0.74 19.77 0.80
C ASP A 102 -0.64 20.42 0.86
N ASP A 103 -0.89 21.28 1.85
CA ASP A 103 -2.16 22.02 1.97
C ASP A 103 -3.42 21.12 1.89
N GLY A 104 -3.38 19.96 2.57
CA GLY A 104 -4.49 19.01 2.57
C GLY A 104 -4.72 18.30 1.22
N ARG A 105 -3.73 18.25 0.33
CA ARG A 105 -3.76 17.46 -0.91
C ARG A 105 -2.58 16.50 -0.97
N ILE A 106 -2.74 15.41 -1.71
CA ILE A 106 -1.67 14.44 -1.97
C ILE A 106 -1.12 14.70 -3.37
N GLU A 107 0.18 14.91 -3.47
CA GLU A 107 0.90 15.05 -4.74
C GLU A 107 1.78 13.81 -4.98
N LEU A 108 1.55 13.11 -6.09
CA LEU A 108 2.30 11.92 -6.50
C LEU A 108 3.08 12.19 -7.79
N GLN A 109 4.36 11.84 -7.82
CA GLN A 109 5.18 12.00 -9.02
C GLN A 109 4.73 11.02 -10.11
N GLY A 110 4.52 11.51 -11.34
CA GLY A 110 4.05 10.71 -12.47
C GLY A 110 2.58 10.96 -12.81
N ASP A 111 2.15 10.41 -13.94
CA ASP A 111 0.75 10.34 -14.35
C ASP A 111 0.18 8.99 -13.92
N HIS A 112 -0.68 9.00 -12.90
CA HIS A 112 -1.29 7.81 -12.33
C HIS A 112 -2.82 7.83 -12.43
N ARG A 113 -3.37 8.58 -13.40
CA ARG A 113 -4.83 8.71 -13.58
C ARG A 113 -5.54 7.37 -13.79
N SER A 114 -4.85 6.36 -14.31
CA SER A 114 -5.44 5.02 -14.45
C SER A 114 -5.51 4.23 -13.14
N ARG A 115 -4.54 4.42 -12.24
CA ARG A 115 -4.33 3.51 -11.09
C ARG A 115 -4.73 4.11 -9.75
N VAL A 116 -4.63 5.43 -9.59
CA VAL A 116 -5.05 6.13 -8.37
C VAL A 116 -6.56 5.99 -8.14
N PRO A 117 -7.45 6.16 -9.14
CA PRO A 117 -8.89 5.95 -8.92
C PRO A 117 -9.21 4.55 -8.42
N GLU A 118 -8.60 3.51 -9.00
CA GLU A 118 -8.80 2.12 -8.60
C GLU A 118 -8.41 1.90 -7.13
N LEU A 119 -7.23 2.36 -6.73
CA LEU A 119 -6.73 2.24 -5.35
C LEU A 119 -7.60 3.00 -4.33
N LEU A 120 -8.13 4.16 -4.71
CA LEU A 120 -9.01 4.94 -3.84
C LEU A 120 -10.39 4.28 -3.72
N GLN A 121 -10.93 3.73 -4.81
CA GLN A 121 -12.20 3.01 -4.81
C GLN A 121 -12.13 1.72 -3.98
N GLU A 122 -11.03 0.97 -4.06
CA GLU A 122 -10.77 -0.20 -3.20
C GLU A 122 -10.81 0.14 -1.71
N ARG A 123 -10.51 1.39 -1.35
CA ARG A 123 -10.52 1.92 0.02
C ARG A 123 -11.83 2.62 0.40
N GLY A 124 -12.85 2.58 -0.48
CA GLY A 124 -14.17 3.13 -0.21
C GLY A 124 -14.37 4.61 -0.59
N TYR A 125 -13.43 5.25 -1.27
CA TYR A 125 -13.57 6.62 -1.76
C TYR A 125 -14.26 6.68 -3.13
N GLU A 126 -15.13 7.66 -3.34
CA GLU A 126 -15.61 8.02 -4.68
C GLU A 126 -14.64 8.99 -5.33
N VAL A 127 -14.46 8.87 -6.65
CA VAL A 127 -13.45 9.62 -7.39
C VAL A 127 -14.06 10.32 -8.60
N ARG A 128 -13.70 11.59 -8.77
CA ARG A 128 -13.99 12.41 -9.94
C ARG A 128 -12.68 12.82 -10.62
N GLU A 129 -12.63 12.64 -11.94
CA GLU A 129 -11.54 13.10 -12.83
C GLU A 129 -11.82 14.47 -13.47
#